data_AF-A0A8X7Q042-F1
#
_entry.id   AF-A0A8X7Q042-F1
#
_cell.length_a   1.000
_cell.length_b   1.000
_cell.length_c   1.000
_cell.angle_alpha   90.00
_cell.angle_beta   90.00
_cell.angle_gamma   90.00
#
_symmetry.space_group_name_H-M   'P 1'
#
loop_
_entity.id
_entity.type
_entity.pdbx_description
1 polymer ?
#
loop_
_entity_poly.entity_id
_entity_poly.type
_entity_poly.pdbx_seq_one_letter_code
_entity_poly.pdbx_strand_id
1 'polypeptide(L)'
;MDMKSYPNQPEGFVTLYLLADPFLPYTSVLAGIFLCKMSFSSIHINSYSALVKMKRIEWNNRGISTLHAIFISFMALYFVFFSDLFSDQRKLQGLMAFRSSPLSNFVLGVSVAYFLADLVKDHLIFHHCLSGAQLYTYMVLLSEVTTSEINLRWYFDTSGLKQCKAYIINGVASFLAWLVSIFITFCRYQSVVLKLNIDHQPGDRKEDIFQTNNQ
;
A
#
# COMPACT_ATOMS: atom_id res chain seq x y z
N MET A 1 -30.12 18.15 -32.40
CA MET A 1 -29.09 17.10 -32.44
C MET A 1 -27.76 17.81 -32.44
N ASP A 2 -27.02 17.74 -31.33
CA ASP A 2 -25.57 17.95 -31.30
C ASP A 2 -25.05 17.29 -30.03
N MET A 3 -24.64 16.04 -30.19
CA MET A 3 -24.05 15.21 -29.14
C MET A 3 -22.56 15.54 -29.11
N LYS A 4 -22.14 16.42 -28.19
CA LYS A 4 -20.72 16.61 -27.90
C LYS A 4 -20.17 15.29 -27.37
N SER A 5 -19.37 14.62 -28.20
CA SER A 5 -18.68 13.38 -27.87
C SER A 5 -17.66 13.65 -26.77
N TYR A 6 -17.83 12.99 -25.62
CA TYR A 6 -16.78 12.86 -24.62
C TYR A 6 -15.61 12.08 -25.25
N PRO A 7 -14.38 12.62 -25.26
CA PRO A 7 -13.23 11.85 -25.70
C PRO A 7 -12.96 10.73 -24.69
N ASN A 8 -13.26 9.50 -25.10
CA ASN A 8 -12.78 8.28 -24.45
C ASN A 8 -11.25 8.24 -24.59
N GLN A 9 -10.51 8.75 -23.62
CA GLN A 9 -9.05 8.59 -23.58
C GLN A 9 -8.58 8.10 -22.21
N PRO A 10 -8.62 6.77 -21.95
CA PRO A 10 -7.78 6.17 -20.91
C PRO A 10 -6.29 6.45 -21.16
N GLU A 11 -5.89 6.66 -22.41
CA GLU A 11 -4.52 6.93 -22.84
C GLU A 11 -3.98 8.28 -22.33
N GLY A 12 -4.84 9.31 -22.27
CA GLY A 12 -4.46 10.64 -21.80
C GLY A 12 -4.15 10.66 -20.31
N PHE A 13 -4.91 9.90 -19.51
CA PHE A 13 -4.66 9.74 -18.08
C PHE A 13 -3.40 8.94 -17.79
N VAL A 14 -3.15 7.84 -18.52
CA VAL A 14 -1.92 7.04 -18.40
C VAL A 14 -0.68 7.87 -18.76
N THR A 15 -0.78 8.67 -19.82
CA THR A 15 0.31 9.52 -20.29
C THR A 15 0.61 10.65 -19.30
N LEU A 16 -0.42 11.30 -18.74
CA LEU A 16 -0.25 12.36 -17.72
C LEU A 16 0.31 11.80 -16.40
N TYR A 17 -0.05 10.57 -16.05
CA TYR A 17 0.42 9.90 -14.82
C TYR A 17 1.87 9.38 -14.95
N LEU A 18 2.28 8.95 -16.15
CA LEU A 18 3.68 8.60 -16.45
C LEU A 18 4.60 9.84 -16.56
N LEU A 19 4.05 10.99 -16.94
CA LEU A 19 4.78 12.26 -17.09
C LEU A 19 4.80 13.14 -15.83
N ALA A 20 4.03 12.80 -14.79
CA ALA A 20 4.08 13.48 -13.50
C ALA A 20 5.37 13.10 -12.75
N ASP A 21 6.42 13.91 -12.95
CA ASP A 21 7.78 13.79 -12.40
C ASP A 21 8.42 12.39 -12.51
N PRO A 22 8.92 12.03 -13.71
CA PRO A 22 9.51 10.72 -13.99
C PRO A 22 10.65 10.35 -13.02
N PHE A 23 11.42 11.34 -12.55
CA PHE A 23 12.58 11.09 -11.70
C PHE A 23 12.24 10.49 -10.34
N LEU A 24 11.10 10.83 -9.75
CA LEU A 24 10.79 10.42 -8.37
C LEU A 24 10.49 8.92 -8.22
N PRO A 25 9.63 8.29 -9.05
CA PRO A 25 9.41 6.84 -8.97
C PRO A 25 10.68 6.06 -9.34
N TYR A 26 11.44 6.45 -10.37
CA TYR A 26 12.67 5.73 -10.73
C TYR A 26 13.77 5.84 -9.66
N THR A 27 13.98 7.02 -9.08
CA THR A 27 14.93 7.19 -7.98
C THR A 27 14.51 6.43 -6.72
N SER A 28 13.21 6.36 -6.42
CA SER A 28 12.69 5.56 -5.31
C SER A 28 12.89 4.06 -5.53
N VAL A 29 12.77 3.57 -6.77
CA VAL A 29 13.02 2.17 -7.10
C VAL A 29 14.50 1.82 -6.94
N LEU A 30 15.39 2.67 -7.45
CA LEU A 30 16.83 2.50 -7.27
C LEU A 30 17.25 2.58 -5.79
N ALA A 31 16.65 3.50 -5.03
CA ALA A 31 16.87 3.60 -3.59
C ALA A 31 16.35 2.35 -2.85
N GLY A 32 15.18 1.83 -3.23
CA GLY A 32 14.61 0.59 -2.68
C GLY A 32 15.52 -0.61 -2.92
N ILE A 33 16.03 -0.78 -4.15
CA ILE A 33 17.01 -1.84 -4.49
C ILE A 33 18.28 -1.71 -3.65
N PHE A 34 18.77 -0.49 -3.46
CA PHE A 34 19.95 -0.22 -2.62
C PHE A 34 19.72 -0.55 -1.14
N LEU A 35 18.58 -0.13 -0.57
CA LEU A 35 18.19 -0.42 0.83
C LEU A 35 18.00 -1.92 1.08
N CYS A 36 17.46 -2.65 0.09
CA CYS A 36 17.37 -4.11 0.14
C CYS A 36 18.75 -4.76 0.24
N LYS A 37 19.75 -4.22 -0.48
CA LYS A 37 21.14 -4.73 -0.44
C LYS A 37 21.90 -4.34 0.83
N MET A 38 21.56 -3.22 1.47
CA MET A 38 22.21 -2.74 2.69
C MET A 38 21.67 -3.35 3.99
N SER A 39 20.52 -4.03 3.96
CA SER A 39 19.80 -4.41 5.17
C SER A 39 20.40 -5.63 5.89
N PHE A 40 21.12 -5.31 6.97
CA PHE A 40 21.31 -6.08 8.21
C PHE A 40 22.31 -7.24 8.21
N SER A 41 23.59 -6.88 8.12
CA SER A 41 24.71 -7.68 8.66
C SER A 41 24.97 -7.43 10.17
N SER A 42 24.13 -6.65 10.86
CA SER A 42 24.50 -6.02 12.15
C SER A 42 23.74 -6.50 13.40
N ILE A 43 22.69 -7.32 13.29
CA ILE A 43 22.07 -7.90 14.49
C ILE A 43 22.85 -9.15 14.86
N HIS A 44 23.91 -8.97 15.65
CA HIS A 44 24.69 -10.05 16.26
C HIS A 44 23.83 -10.78 17.30
N ILE A 45 22.92 -11.62 16.83
CA ILE A 45 22.29 -12.63 17.67
C ILE A 45 23.24 -13.82 17.67
N ASN A 46 23.64 -14.31 18.84
CA ASN A 46 24.50 -15.49 18.97
C ASN A 46 23.93 -16.72 18.21
N SER A 47 22.62 -16.76 17.99
CA SER A 47 21.94 -17.74 17.15
C SER A 47 22.32 -17.64 15.67
N TYR A 48 22.62 -16.45 15.13
CA TYR A 48 22.96 -16.25 13.71
C TYR A 48 24.31 -16.86 13.32
N SER A 49 25.33 -16.71 14.17
CA SER A 49 26.66 -17.29 13.92
C SER A 49 26.63 -18.82 13.95
N ALA A 50 25.70 -19.41 14.72
CA ALA A 50 25.47 -20.86 14.80
C ALA A 50 24.70 -21.44 13.61
N LEU A 51 24.14 -20.62 12.71
CA LEU A 51 23.36 -21.11 11.56
C LEU A 51 24.26 -21.54 10.39
N VAL A 52 23.85 -22.64 9.76
CA VAL A 52 24.39 -23.12 8.47
C VAL A 52 24.13 -22.09 7.38
N LYS A 53 25.04 -22.01 6.39
CA LYS A 53 25.02 -21.03 5.29
C LYS A 53 23.65 -20.86 4.62
N MET A 54 22.90 -21.94 4.38
CA MET A 54 21.56 -21.88 3.78
C MET A 54 20.54 -21.14 4.67
N LYS A 55 20.46 -21.49 5.97
CA LYS A 55 19.59 -20.79 6.92
C LYS A 55 20.00 -19.34 7.14
N ARG A 56 21.28 -19.02 6.98
CA ARG A 56 21.79 -17.64 7.05
C ARG A 56 21.30 -16.78 5.90
N ILE A 57 21.27 -17.33 4.69
CA ILE A 57 20.69 -16.66 3.52
C ILE A 57 19.19 -16.44 3.72
N GLU A 58 18.47 -17.45 4.19
CA GLU A 58 17.03 -17.31 4.51
C GLU A 58 16.79 -16.26 5.60
N TRP A 59 17.61 -16.25 6.66
CA TRP A 59 17.54 -15.28 7.73
C TRP A 59 17.67 -13.84 7.22
N ASN A 60 18.63 -13.61 6.32
CA ASN A 60 18.87 -12.28 5.73
C ASN A 60 17.74 -11.85 4.80
N ASN A 61 17.23 -12.77 3.97
CA ASN A 61 16.09 -12.51 3.08
C ASN A 61 14.81 -12.19 3.89
N ARG A 62 14.58 -12.92 4.98
CA ARG A 62 13.50 -12.64 5.94
C ARG A 62 13.69 -11.29 6.65
N GLY A 63 14.93 -10.84 6.82
CA GLY A 63 15.25 -9.57 7.46
C GLY A 63 14.81 -8.41 6.58
N ILE A 64 15.21 -8.45 5.31
CA ILE A 64 14.84 -7.46 4.29
C ILE A 64 13.31 -7.36 4.16
N SER A 65 12.64 -8.51 4.04
CA SER A 65 11.16 -8.56 3.95
C SER A 65 10.46 -8.04 5.20
N THR A 66 10.98 -8.31 6.39
CA THR A 66 10.43 -7.78 7.65
C THR A 66 10.50 -6.26 7.72
N LEU A 67 11.63 -5.67 7.31
CA LEU A 67 11.81 -4.22 7.32
C LEU A 67 10.91 -3.54 6.30
N HIS A 68 10.82 -4.11 5.10
CA HIS A 68 9.91 -3.65 4.07
C HIS A 68 8.47 -3.67 4.57
N ALA A 69 8.03 -4.81 5.11
CA ALA A 69 6.69 -5.01 5.66
C ALA A 69 6.33 -3.99 6.75
N ILE A 70 7.22 -3.75 7.71
CA ILE A 70 7.02 -2.75 8.77
C ILE A 70 6.91 -1.35 8.18
N PHE A 71 7.85 -0.99 7.30
CA PHE A 71 7.88 0.32 6.66
C PHE A 71 6.62 0.59 5.85
N ILE A 72 6.23 -0.34 4.97
CA ILE A 72 5.09 -0.14 4.08
C ILE A 72 3.77 -0.16 4.83
N SER A 73 3.63 -1.00 5.86
CA SER A 73 2.43 -1.06 6.69
C SER A 73 2.24 0.24 7.47
N PHE A 74 3.31 0.80 8.02
CA PHE A 74 3.27 2.09 8.70
C PHE A 74 2.88 3.23 7.75
N MET A 75 3.51 3.29 6.58
CA MET A 75 3.20 4.32 5.58
C MET A 75 1.78 4.18 5.03
N ALA A 76 1.32 2.95 4.80
CA ALA A 76 -0.04 2.68 4.36
C ALA A 76 -1.07 3.12 5.41
N LEU A 77 -0.83 2.84 6.70
CA LEU A 77 -1.69 3.31 7.79
C LEU A 77 -1.74 4.85 7.84
N TYR A 78 -0.58 5.50 7.72
CA TYR A 78 -0.48 6.95 7.63
C TYR A 78 -1.32 7.51 6.48
N PHE A 79 -1.14 7.00 5.26
CA PHE A 79 -1.84 7.53 4.10
C PHE A 79 -3.34 7.30 4.13
N VAL A 80 -3.78 6.09 4.52
CA VAL A 80 -5.21 5.73 4.47
C VAL A 80 -6.04 6.47 5.52
N PHE A 81 -5.46 6.75 6.71
CA PHE A 81 -6.21 7.29 7.86
C PHE A 81 -5.79 8.68 8.30
N PHE A 82 -4.49 8.95 8.34
CA PHE A 82 -3.96 10.17 8.94
C PHE A 82 -3.66 11.26 7.93
N SER A 83 -3.46 10.90 6.66
CA SER A 83 -3.14 11.85 5.62
C SER A 83 -4.39 12.49 5.01
N ASP A 84 -4.29 13.80 4.77
CA ASP A 84 -5.28 14.52 3.97
C ASP A 84 -5.26 14.14 2.48
N LEU A 85 -4.35 13.26 2.05
CA LEU A 85 -4.24 12.81 0.65
C LEU A 85 -5.53 12.14 0.16
N PHE A 86 -6.12 11.28 0.99
CA PHE A 86 -7.36 10.58 0.70
C PHE A 86 -8.55 11.13 1.52
N SER A 87 -8.42 12.32 2.11
CA SER A 87 -9.49 12.98 2.87
C SER A 87 -10.53 13.63 1.95
N ASP A 88 -11.77 13.73 2.45
CA ASP A 88 -12.92 14.28 1.74
C ASP A 88 -12.85 15.80 1.56
N GLN A 89 -12.00 16.50 2.32
CA GLN A 89 -11.94 17.96 2.32
C GLN A 89 -11.54 18.56 0.96
N ARG A 90 -10.89 17.78 0.08
CA ARG A 90 -10.61 18.16 -1.30
C ARG A 90 -11.70 17.64 -2.25
N LYS A 91 -12.87 18.28 -2.25
CA LYS A 91 -13.99 17.95 -3.16
C LYS A 91 -13.66 18.21 -4.65
N LEU A 92 -12.57 18.92 -4.96
CA LEU A 92 -12.31 19.51 -6.28
C LEU A 92 -11.31 18.74 -7.18
N GLN A 93 -10.63 17.69 -6.69
CA GLN A 93 -9.56 17.02 -7.45
C GLN A 93 -9.81 15.51 -7.59
N GLY A 94 -10.59 15.14 -8.61
CA GLY A 94 -10.70 13.77 -9.13
C GLY A 94 -11.21 12.71 -8.15
N LEU A 95 -11.36 11.48 -8.68
CA LEU A 95 -11.77 10.32 -7.89
C LEU A 95 -10.70 10.01 -6.82
N MET A 96 -11.11 9.94 -5.55
CA MET A 96 -10.23 9.76 -4.39
C MET A 96 -9.22 8.61 -4.55
N ALA A 97 -9.62 7.54 -5.24
CA ALA A 97 -8.78 6.36 -5.46
C ALA A 97 -7.52 6.64 -6.29
N PHE A 98 -7.53 7.61 -7.21
CA PHE A 98 -6.42 7.91 -8.12
C PHE A 98 -5.55 9.09 -7.66
N ARG A 99 -5.82 9.64 -6.47
CA ARG A 99 -5.04 10.75 -5.93
C ARG A 99 -3.65 10.28 -5.56
N SER A 100 -2.66 11.12 -5.83
CA SER A 100 -1.26 10.84 -5.56
C SER A 100 -0.53 12.05 -5.02
N SER A 101 0.60 11.80 -4.37
CA SER A 101 1.55 12.81 -3.92
C SER A 101 2.97 12.32 -4.18
N PRO A 102 3.97 13.21 -4.24
CA PRO A 102 5.37 12.82 -4.37
C PRO A 102 5.79 11.76 -3.34
N LEU A 103 5.40 11.95 -2.07
CA LEU A 103 5.70 11.01 -0.99
C LEU A 103 4.99 9.67 -1.18
N SER A 104 3.74 9.68 -1.64
CA SER A 104 2.99 8.45 -1.94
C SER A 104 3.64 7.68 -3.09
N ASN A 105 3.99 8.36 -4.18
CA ASN A 105 4.65 7.73 -5.33
C ASN A 105 6.01 7.14 -4.94
N PHE A 106 6.75 7.83 -4.08
CA PHE A 106 8.02 7.34 -3.53
C PHE A 106 7.83 6.05 -2.72
N VAL A 107 6.87 6.02 -1.81
CA VAL A 107 6.60 4.83 -0.98
C VAL A 107 6.14 3.64 -1.82
N LEU A 108 5.26 3.86 -2.80
CA LEU A 108 4.86 2.82 -3.75
C LEU A 108 6.03 2.34 -4.59
N GLY A 109 6.90 3.25 -5.06
CA GLY A 109 8.08 2.88 -5.84
C GLY A 109 9.09 2.04 -5.05
N VAL A 110 9.32 2.35 -3.77
CA VAL A 110 10.11 1.50 -2.86
C VAL A 110 9.50 0.09 -2.74
N SER A 111 8.16 0.00 -2.70
CA SER A 111 7.46 -1.29 -2.58
C SER A 111 7.52 -2.11 -3.86
N VAL A 112 7.31 -1.48 -5.02
CA VAL A 112 7.51 -2.12 -6.32
C VAL A 112 8.94 -2.64 -6.47
N ALA A 113 9.93 -1.86 -6.04
CA ALA A 113 11.33 -2.27 -6.06
C ALA A 113 11.60 -3.51 -5.20
N TYR A 114 11.02 -3.55 -4.00
CA TYR A 114 11.10 -4.72 -3.13
C TYR A 114 10.47 -5.95 -3.78
N PHE A 115 9.25 -5.85 -4.31
CA PHE A 115 8.58 -6.99 -4.96
C PHE A 115 9.32 -7.47 -6.23
N LEU A 116 9.92 -6.55 -6.99
CA LEU A 116 10.78 -6.90 -8.12
C LEU A 116 12.06 -7.63 -7.68
N ALA A 117 12.61 -7.27 -6.51
CA ALA A 117 13.78 -7.95 -5.96
C ALA A 117 13.43 -9.34 -5.36
N ASP A 118 12.20 -9.53 -4.89
CA ASP A 118 11.73 -10.75 -4.21
C ASP A 118 11.05 -11.76 -5.16
N LEU A 119 10.68 -11.34 -6.39
CA LEU A 119 10.27 -12.07 -7.62
C LEU A 119 9.55 -13.44 -7.52
N VAL A 120 8.93 -13.80 -6.39
CA VAL A 120 8.25 -15.10 -6.21
C VAL A 120 6.75 -14.99 -5.88
N LYS A 121 6.17 -13.86 -5.44
CA LYS A 121 4.85 -13.96 -4.80
C LYS A 121 3.66 -13.24 -5.44
N ASP A 122 3.63 -11.93 -5.65
CA ASP A 122 2.30 -11.31 -5.85
C ASP A 122 2.15 -10.46 -7.12
N HIS A 123 1.74 -11.14 -8.20
CA HIS A 123 1.29 -10.52 -9.45
C HIS A 123 0.10 -9.57 -9.22
N LEU A 124 -0.72 -9.85 -8.19
CA LEU A 124 -1.91 -9.06 -7.84
C LEU A 124 -1.54 -7.68 -7.28
N ILE A 125 -0.56 -7.60 -6.37
CA ILE A 125 -0.11 -6.33 -5.80
C ILE A 125 0.58 -5.50 -6.88
N PHE A 126 1.38 -6.13 -7.74
CA PHE A 126 2.00 -5.46 -8.88
C PHE A 126 0.95 -4.87 -9.84
N HIS A 127 -0.11 -5.63 -10.14
CA HIS A 127 -1.21 -5.15 -10.98
C HIS A 127 -1.98 -3.98 -10.33
N HIS A 128 -2.21 -4.02 -9.01
CA HIS A 128 -2.85 -2.90 -8.30
C HIS A 128 -1.96 -1.65 -8.22
N CYS A 129 -0.65 -1.81 -8.01
CA CYS A 129 0.32 -0.72 -8.09
C CYS A 129 0.31 -0.06 -9.49
N LEU A 130 0.16 -0.84 -10.57
CA LEU A 130 0.04 -0.31 -11.93
C LEU A 130 -1.32 0.31 -12.26
N SER A 131 -2.40 -0.14 -11.61
CA SER A 131 -3.76 0.32 -11.90
C SER A 131 -4.01 1.80 -11.59
N GLY A 132 -3.08 2.47 -10.89
CA GLY A 132 -3.19 3.88 -10.52
C GLY A 132 -4.11 4.16 -9.33
N ALA A 133 -4.84 3.15 -8.84
CA ALA A 133 -5.79 3.30 -7.74
C ALA A 133 -5.09 3.23 -6.36
N GLN A 134 -4.25 4.23 -6.06
CA GLN A 134 -3.36 4.29 -4.89
C GLN A 134 -4.05 4.00 -3.55
N LEU A 135 -5.28 4.49 -3.33
CA LEU A 135 -5.99 4.24 -2.07
C LEU A 135 -6.18 2.73 -1.84
N TYR A 136 -6.62 2.00 -2.86
CA TYR A 136 -6.81 0.55 -2.76
C TYR A 136 -5.48 -0.18 -2.65
N THR A 137 -4.45 0.30 -3.34
CA THR A 137 -3.10 -0.25 -3.21
C THR A 137 -2.60 -0.15 -1.77
N TYR A 138 -2.74 1.01 -1.11
CA TYR A 138 -2.35 1.13 0.30
C TYR A 138 -3.22 0.31 1.25
N MET A 139 -4.52 0.18 0.98
CA MET A 139 -5.38 -0.72 1.75
C MET A 139 -4.90 -2.17 1.67
N VAL A 140 -4.50 -2.64 0.49
CA VAL A 140 -3.94 -3.99 0.32
C VAL A 140 -2.58 -4.09 1.01
N LEU A 141 -1.71 -3.09 0.87
CA LEU A 141 -0.38 -3.07 1.49
C LEU A 141 -0.41 -3.04 3.03
N LEU A 142 -1.52 -2.66 3.67
CA LEU A 142 -1.68 -2.83 5.12
C LEU A 142 -1.61 -4.30 5.57
N SER A 143 -1.94 -5.25 4.67
CA SER A 143 -1.85 -6.67 4.98
C SER A 143 -0.40 -7.19 5.05
N GLU A 144 0.58 -6.44 4.53
CA GLU A 144 2.00 -6.78 4.63
C GLU A 144 2.51 -6.81 6.07
N VAL A 145 1.79 -6.22 7.04
CA VAL A 145 2.14 -6.33 8.46
C VAL A 145 2.26 -7.79 8.90
N THR A 146 1.44 -8.68 8.32
CA THR A 146 1.46 -10.12 8.60
C THR A 146 2.76 -10.79 8.13
N THR A 147 3.41 -10.26 7.08
CA THR A 147 4.74 -10.72 6.61
C THR A 147 5.78 -10.53 7.71
N SER A 148 5.78 -9.38 8.39
CA SER A 148 6.71 -9.08 9.49
C SER A 148 6.52 -10.05 10.67
N GLU A 149 5.28 -10.43 10.96
CA GLU A 149 4.94 -11.31 12.07
C GLU A 149 5.26 -12.78 11.79
N ILE A 150 5.02 -13.24 10.54
CA ILE A 150 5.41 -14.58 10.08
C ILE A 150 6.93 -14.73 10.16
N ASN A 151 7.67 -13.71 9.74
CA ASN A 151 9.12 -13.70 9.84
C ASN A 151 9.60 -13.68 11.30
N LEU A 152 8.97 -12.91 12.17
CA LEU A 152 9.29 -12.89 13.60
C LEU A 152 9.07 -14.25 14.26
N ARG A 153 7.99 -14.95 13.89
CA ARG A 153 7.75 -16.34 14.31
C ARG A 153 8.86 -17.28 13.84
N TRP A 154 9.28 -17.16 12.58
CA TRP A 154 10.38 -17.96 12.04
C TRP A 154 11.70 -17.70 12.78
N TYR A 155 11.97 -16.46 13.18
CA TYR A 155 13.15 -16.12 13.98
C TYR A 155 13.13 -16.78 15.36
N PHE A 156 12.00 -16.76 16.05
CA PHE A 156 11.86 -17.47 17.33
C PHE A 156 11.99 -18.99 17.17
N ASP A 157 11.38 -19.57 16.13
CA ASP A 157 11.50 -20.99 15.80
C ASP A 157 12.96 -21.39 15.55
N THR A 158 13.68 -20.61 14.76
CA THR A 158 15.06 -20.87 14.37
C THR A 158 16.05 -20.67 15.52
N SER A 159 15.72 -19.78 16.45
CA SER A 159 16.54 -19.51 17.64
C SER A 159 16.23 -20.45 18.81
N GLY A 160 15.27 -21.39 18.67
CA GLY A 160 14.88 -22.32 19.73
C GLY A 160 14.01 -21.70 20.83
N LEU A 161 13.39 -20.54 20.58
CA LEU A 161 12.66 -19.72 21.57
C LEU A 161 11.13 -19.91 21.52
N LYS A 162 10.64 -21.04 21.02
CA LYS A 162 9.19 -21.34 20.89
C LYS A 162 8.41 -21.25 22.20
N GLN A 163 9.08 -21.56 23.31
CA GLN A 163 8.48 -21.60 24.65
C GLN A 163 8.46 -20.23 25.35
N CYS A 164 9.04 -19.20 24.74
CA CYS A 164 9.06 -17.87 25.33
C CYS A 164 7.69 -17.19 25.22
N LYS A 165 7.32 -16.40 26.24
CA LYS A 165 6.09 -15.59 26.24
C LYS A 165 5.99 -14.70 25.00
N ALA A 166 7.11 -14.18 24.50
CA ALA A 166 7.18 -13.38 23.29
C ALA A 166 6.64 -14.11 22.04
N TYR A 167 6.80 -15.43 21.95
CA TYR A 167 6.26 -16.23 20.85
C TYR A 167 4.74 -16.27 20.86
N ILE A 168 4.15 -16.49 22.04
CA ILE A 168 2.70 -16.52 22.24
C ILE A 168 2.12 -15.12 22.00
N ILE A 169 2.77 -14.09 22.54
CA ILE A 169 2.38 -12.69 22.33
C ILE A 169 2.40 -12.35 20.83
N ASN A 170 3.43 -12.77 20.09
CA ASN A 170 3.49 -12.58 18.64
C ASN A 170 2.29 -13.23 17.94
N GLY A 171 1.95 -14.48 18.29
CA GLY A 171 0.79 -15.17 17.70
C GLY A 171 -0.55 -14.47 18.00
N VAL A 172 -0.74 -13.97 19.23
CA VAL A 172 -1.94 -13.21 19.60
C VAL A 172 -1.97 -11.84 18.90
N ALA A 173 -0.83 -11.15 18.85
CA ALA A 173 -0.70 -9.87 18.17
C ALA A 173 -1.04 -10.01 16.67
N SER A 174 -0.58 -11.08 16.02
CA SER A 174 -0.93 -11.37 14.63
C SER A 174 -2.41 -11.49 14.37
N PHE A 175 -3.09 -12.26 15.20
CA PHE A 175 -4.52 -12.44 15.07
C PHE A 175 -5.28 -11.12 15.24
N LEU A 176 -4.89 -10.32 16.23
CA LEU A 176 -5.49 -9.00 16.47
C LEU A 176 -5.17 -8.01 15.35
N ALA A 177 -3.92 -7.92 14.90
CA ALA A 177 -3.50 -7.03 13.83
C ALA A 177 -4.23 -7.35 12.53
N TRP A 178 -4.38 -8.63 12.20
CA TRP A 178 -5.16 -9.08 11.05
C TRP A 178 -6.65 -8.69 11.16
N LEU A 179 -7.29 -8.95 12.30
CA LEU A 179 -8.69 -8.56 12.53
C LEU A 179 -8.90 -7.05 12.41
N VAL A 180 -8.01 -6.27 13.03
CA VAL A 180 -8.04 -4.81 12.98
C VAL A 180 -7.86 -4.34 11.55
N SER A 181 -6.89 -4.87 10.81
CA SER A 181 -6.63 -4.51 9.41
C SER A 181 -7.83 -4.78 8.50
N ILE A 182 -8.49 -5.94 8.65
CA ILE A 182 -9.71 -6.27 7.89
C ILE A 182 -10.85 -5.33 8.23
N PHE A 183 -11.12 -5.14 9.52
CA PHE A 183 -12.21 -4.28 9.97
C PHE A 183 -12.03 -2.85 9.45
N ILE A 184 -10.81 -2.33 9.60
CA ILE A 184 -10.41 -1.01 9.15
C ILE A 184 -10.58 -0.86 7.63
N THR A 185 -10.08 -1.83 6.86
CA THR A 185 -10.18 -1.82 5.40
C THR A 185 -11.64 -1.89 4.95
N PHE A 186 -12.44 -2.72 5.62
CA PHE A 186 -13.88 -2.83 5.35
C PHE A 186 -14.61 -1.53 5.64
N CYS A 187 -14.41 -0.91 6.81
CA CYS A 187 -15.02 0.38 7.15
C CYS A 187 -14.67 1.47 6.14
N ARG A 188 -13.39 1.53 5.74
CA ARG A 188 -12.95 2.53 4.77
C ARG A 188 -13.50 2.27 3.37
N TYR A 189 -13.55 1.01 2.94
CA TYR A 189 -14.19 0.58 1.69
C TYR A 189 -15.67 0.99 1.64
N GLN A 190 -16.44 0.68 2.70
CA GLN A 190 -17.85 1.05 2.80
C GLN A 190 -18.05 2.56 2.73
N SER A 191 -17.21 3.34 3.41
CA SER A 191 -17.26 4.81 3.34
C SER A 191 -17.06 5.33 1.91
N VAL A 192 -16.16 4.72 1.13
CA VAL A 192 -15.94 5.08 -0.27
C VAL A 192 -17.14 4.69 -1.15
N VAL A 193 -17.66 3.47 -1.00
CA VAL A 193 -18.82 2.99 -1.79
C VAL A 193 -20.09 3.82 -1.52
N LEU A 194 -20.38 4.12 -0.25
CA LEU A 194 -21.52 4.96 0.12
C LEU A 194 -21.45 6.33 -0.56
N LYS A 195 -20.26 6.95 -0.64
CA LYS A 195 -20.07 8.24 -1.29
C LYS A 195 -20.25 8.17 -2.80
N LEU A 196 -19.70 7.14 -3.44
CA LEU A 196 -19.91 6.94 -4.88
C LEU A 196 -21.39 6.77 -5.24
N ASN A 197 -22.16 6.09 -4.38
CA ASN A 197 -23.60 5.94 -4.57
C ASN A 197 -24.38 7.24 -4.35
N ILE A 198 -23.94 8.11 -3.43
CA ILE A 198 -24.53 9.44 -3.21
C ILE A 198 -24.26 10.35 -4.43
N ASP A 199 -23.03 10.36 -4.94
CA ASP A 199 -22.64 11.18 -6.10
C ASP A 199 -23.30 10.71 -7.43
N HIS A 200 -23.85 9.49 -7.47
CA HIS A 200 -24.58 8.95 -8.62
C HIS A 200 -26.11 9.14 -8.57
N GLN A 201 -26.68 9.72 -7.50
CA GLN A 201 -28.11 10.03 -7.45
C GLN A 201 -28.45 11.16 -8.44
N PRO A 202 -29.35 10.96 -9.43
CA PRO A 202 -29.76 11.98 -10.38
C PRO A 202 -30.77 12.96 -9.72
N GLY A 203 -30.31 13.74 -8.74
CA GLY A 203 -31.16 14.64 -7.94
C GLY A 203 -31.02 16.13 -8.26
N ASP A 204 -29.79 16.65 -8.38
CA ASP A 204 -29.57 18.10 -8.33
C ASP A 204 -29.73 18.85 -9.65
N ARG A 205 -29.90 18.15 -10.79
CA ARG A 205 -30.05 18.83 -12.09
C ARG A 205 -31.47 19.34 -12.37
N LYS A 206 -32.41 19.16 -11.45
CA LYS A 206 -33.81 19.59 -11.65
C LYS A 206 -34.14 20.95 -11.05
N GLU A 207 -33.36 21.47 -10.11
CA GLU A 207 -33.67 22.77 -9.50
C GLU A 207 -33.14 23.96 -10.32
N ASP A 208 -32.05 23.81 -11.08
CA ASP A 208 -31.49 24.90 -11.90
C ASP A 208 -32.28 25.18 -13.19
N ILE A 209 -33.08 24.21 -13.68
CA ILE A 209 -33.86 24.35 -14.92
C ILE A 209 -35.19 25.08 -14.67
N PHE A 210 -35.68 25.11 -13.42
CA PHE A 210 -36.94 25.81 -13.09
C PHE A 210 -36.74 27.29 -12.72
N GLN A 211 -35.52 27.73 -12.43
CA GLN A 211 -35.22 29.14 -12.16
C GLN A 211 -34.89 29.95 -13.43
N THR A 212 -34.54 29.29 -14.54
CA THR A 212 -34.16 29.96 -15.80
C THR A 212 -35.33 30.20 -16.77
N ASN A 213 -36.55 29.74 -16.47
CA ASN A 213 -37.74 29.93 -17.32
C ASN A 213 -38.75 30.96 -16.78
N ASN A 214 -38.39 31.74 -15.75
CA ASN A 214 -39.25 32.78 -15.16
C ASN A 214 -38.58 34.17 -15.16
N GLN A 215 -37.94 34.55 -16.27
CA GLN A 215 -37.58 35.94 -16.59
C GLN A 215 -37.82 36.24 -18.07
#